data_AF-A0A1Y2RCL4-F1
#
_entry.id   AF-A0A1Y2RCL4-F1
#
_cell.length_a   1.000
_cell.length_b   1.000
_cell.length_c   1.000
_cell.angle_alpha   90.00
_cell.angle_beta   90.00
_cell.angle_gamma   90.00
#
_symmetry.space_group_name_H-M   'P 1'
#
loop_
_entity.id
_entity.type
_entity.pdbx_description
1 polymer ?
#
loop_
_entity_poly.entity_id
_entity_poly.type
_entity_poly.pdbx_seq_one_letter_code
_entity_poly.pdbx_strand_id
1 'polypeptide(L)'
;MEEQTNMQLEQIRKQIELLALQAHEIQKRKDLSLTIYSAKLSFKPNIGQTYYLYQKQDDTHLLSLVSPKEWGPSGPFKKFVAAVQLLADHTWKEL
;
A
#
# COMPACT_ATOMS: atom_id res chain seq x y z
N MET A 1 -19.52 -34.89 23.20
CA MET A 1 -20.27 -34.09 22.21
C MET A 1 -20.04 -32.60 22.43
N GLU A 2 -20.21 -32.05 23.63
CA GLU A 2 -19.89 -30.63 23.92
C GLU A 2 -18.44 -30.22 23.60
N GLU A 3 -17.44 -31.05 23.92
CA GLU A 3 -16.05 -30.75 23.56
C GLU A 3 -15.82 -30.66 22.05
N GLN A 4 -16.44 -31.54 21.25
CA GLN A 4 -16.37 -31.49 19.79
C GLN A 4 -17.03 -30.22 19.24
N THR A 5 -18.17 -29.81 19.81
CA THR A 5 -18.86 -28.58 19.43
C THR A 5 -18.01 -27.35 19.77
N ASN A 6 -17.38 -27.30 20.95
CA ASN A 6 -16.47 -26.21 21.33
C ASN A 6 -15.24 -26.14 20.42
N MET A 7 -14.66 -27.29 20.06
CA MET A 7 -13.54 -27.32 19.12
C MET A 7 -13.92 -26.79 17.74
N GLN A 8 -15.11 -27.13 17.23
CA GLN A 8 -15.60 -26.61 15.96
C GLN A 8 -15.90 -25.10 16.02
N LEU A 9 -16.50 -24.62 17.11
CA LEU A 9 -16.75 -23.19 17.33
C LEU A 9 -15.44 -22.39 17.38
N GLU A 10 -14.41 -22.92 18.05
CA GLU A 10 -13.07 -22.31 18.07
C GLU A 10 -12.42 -22.27 16.68
N GLN A 11 -12.59 -23.31 15.86
CA GLN A 11 -12.11 -23.30 14.48
C GLN A 11 -12.82 -22.24 13.63
N ILE A 12 -14.14 -22.13 13.75
CA ILE A 12 -14.93 -21.11 13.05
C ILE A 12 -14.48 -19.71 13.49
N ARG A 13 -14.27 -19.49 14.79
CA ARG A 13 -13.77 -18.21 15.33
C ARG A 13 -12.45 -17.81 14.68
N LYS A 14 -11.49 -18.73 14.61
CA LYS A 14 -10.17 -18.49 13.98
C LYS A 14 -10.30 -18.19 12.48
N GLN A 15 -11.20 -18.85 11.77
CA GLN A 15 -11.44 -18.56 10.35
C GLN A 15 -12.04 -17.17 10.16
N ILE A 16 -12.98 -16.75 11.02
CA ILE A 16 -13.55 -15.40 10.97
C ILE A 16 -12.47 -14.34 11.26
N GLU A 17 -11.62 -14.57 12.26
CA GLU A 17 -10.51 -13.67 12.58
C GLU A 17 -9.55 -13.52 11.38
N LEU A 18 -9.24 -14.63 10.69
CA LEU A 18 -8.42 -14.61 9.48
C LEU A 18 -9.09 -13.83 8.34
N LEU A 19 -10.38 -14.06 8.10
CA LEU A 19 -11.14 -13.35 7.07
C LEU A 19 -11.22 -11.84 7.36
N ALA A 20 -11.37 -11.45 8.63
CA ALA A 20 -11.37 -10.05 9.04
C ALA A 20 -10.02 -9.38 8.77
N LEU A 21 -8.90 -10.05 9.07
CA LEU A 21 -7.56 -9.56 8.75
C LEU A 21 -7.36 -9.38 7.24
N GLN A 22 -7.76 -10.38 6.44
CA GLN A 22 -7.68 -10.32 4.99
C GLN A 22 -8.51 -9.16 4.41
N ALA A 23 -9.73 -8.97 4.91
CA ALA A 23 -10.58 -7.85 4.52
C ALA A 23 -9.94 -6.49 4.84
N HIS A 24 -9.30 -6.37 6.00
CA HIS A 24 -8.59 -5.15 6.40
C HIS A 24 -7.39 -4.85 5.48
N GLU A 25 -6.62 -5.87 5.10
CA GLU A 25 -5.52 -5.70 4.14
C GLU A 25 -6.01 -5.26 2.75
N ILE A 26 -7.12 -5.83 2.28
CA ILE A 26 -7.75 -5.42 1.00
C ILE A 26 -8.20 -3.95 1.07
N GLN A 27 -8.83 -3.55 2.18
CA GLN A 27 -9.25 -2.17 2.40
C GLN A 27 -8.04 -1.22 2.39
N LYS A 28 -6.97 -1.56 3.11
CA LYS A 28 -5.72 -0.76 3.14
C LYS A 28 -5.11 -0.62 1.74
N ARG A 29 -5.10 -1.68 0.93
CA ARG A 29 -4.63 -1.62 -0.47
C ARG A 29 -5.51 -0.72 -1.34
N LYS A 30 -6.83 -0.75 -1.16
CA LYS A 30 -7.76 0.13 -1.86
C LYS A 30 -7.50 1.60 -1.53
N ASP A 31 -7.40 1.94 -0.25
CA ASP A 31 -7.13 3.30 0.22
C ASP A 31 -5.78 3.85 -0.29
N LEU A 32 -4.73 3.01 -0.24
CA LEU A 32 -3.42 3.37 -0.80
C LEU A 32 -3.52 3.63 -2.31
N SER A 33 -4.26 2.80 -3.04
CA SER A 33 -4.43 2.94 -4.47
C SER A 33 -5.19 4.23 -4.83
N LEU A 34 -6.27 4.54 -4.11
CA LEU A 34 -7.00 5.79 -4.27
C LEU A 34 -6.12 7.02 -3.98
N THR A 35 -5.29 6.95 -2.94
CA THR A 35 -4.33 8.01 -2.60
C THR A 35 -3.32 8.25 -3.72
N ILE A 36 -2.79 7.19 -4.33
CA ILE A 36 -1.80 7.30 -5.41
C ILE A 36 -2.45 7.76 -6.72
N TYR A 37 -3.67 7.31 -7.05
CA TYR A 37 -4.42 7.84 -8.19
C TYR A 37 -4.82 9.30 -8.00
N SER A 38 -5.03 9.75 -6.77
CA SER A 38 -5.30 11.15 -6.43
C SER A 38 -4.04 12.02 -6.45
N ALA A 39 -2.84 11.42 -6.38
CA ALA A 39 -1.58 12.13 -6.56
C ALA A 39 -1.36 12.45 -8.04
N LYS A 40 -0.66 13.56 -8.35
CA LYS A 40 -0.33 13.94 -9.74
C LYS A 40 0.65 12.92 -10.34
N LEU A 41 0.12 11.90 -11.00
CA LEU A 41 0.88 10.94 -11.79
C LEU A 41 1.37 11.64 -13.07
N SER A 42 2.68 11.88 -13.15
CA SER A 42 3.31 12.46 -14.35
C SER A 42 3.64 11.40 -15.41
N PHE A 43 3.34 10.13 -15.14
CA PHE A 43 3.61 8.99 -16.00
C PHE A 43 2.59 7.87 -15.75
N LYS A 44 2.47 6.94 -16.70
CA LYS A 44 1.69 5.71 -16.53
C LYS A 44 2.55 4.68 -15.78
N PRO A 45 2.14 4.19 -14.60
CA PRO A 45 2.92 3.24 -13.82
C PRO A 45 2.83 1.83 -14.43
N ASN A 46 3.90 1.07 -14.29
CA ASN A 46 4.07 -0.28 -14.82
C ASN A 46 4.02 -1.30 -13.68
N ILE A 47 3.33 -2.42 -13.92
CA ILE A 47 3.21 -3.52 -12.98
C ILE A 47 4.60 -4.09 -12.67
N GLY A 48 4.85 -4.38 -11.39
CA GLY A 48 6.11 -4.94 -10.89
C GLY A 48 7.22 -3.92 -10.67
N GLN A 49 7.02 -2.66 -11.07
CA GLN A 49 8.03 -1.62 -10.92
C GLN A 49 7.88 -0.90 -9.57
N THR A 50 9.03 -0.61 -8.94
CA THR A 50 9.12 0.17 -7.71
C THR A 50 9.14 1.66 -8.02
N TYR A 51 8.39 2.40 -7.22
CA TYR A 51 8.27 3.84 -7.26
C TYR A 51 8.45 4.40 -5.85
N TYR A 52 8.70 5.70 -5.77
CA TYR A 52 8.97 6.41 -4.53
C TYR A 52 8.00 7.57 -4.41
N LEU A 53 7.23 7.56 -3.32
CA LEU A 53 6.26 8.59 -2.99
C LEU A 53 6.95 9.70 -2.20
N TYR A 54 6.79 10.93 -2.65
CA TYR A 54 7.32 12.13 -2.03
C TYR A 54 6.21 13.12 -1.73
N GLN A 55 6.42 13.93 -0.70
CA GLN A 55 5.60 15.11 -0.42
C GLN A 55 6.33 16.34 -0.94
N LYS A 56 5.66 17.16 -1.77
CA LYS A 56 6.17 18.44 -2.26
C LYS A 56 6.04 19.54 -1.19
N GLN A 57 6.64 20.70 -1.43
CA GLN A 57 6.53 21.85 -0.54
C GLN A 57 5.08 22.37 -0.40
N ASP A 58 4.30 22.25 -1.48
CA ASP A 58 2.87 22.59 -1.54
C ASP A 58 1.96 21.52 -0.89
N ASP A 59 2.51 20.66 -0.02
CA ASP A 59 1.89 19.51 0.63
C ASP A 59 1.23 18.45 -0.28
N THR A 60 1.30 18.62 -1.60
CA THR A 60 0.87 17.62 -2.59
C THR A 60 1.80 16.41 -2.65
N HIS A 61 1.23 15.25 -2.98
CA HIS A 61 2.00 14.01 -3.15
C HIS A 61 2.42 13.83 -4.62
N LEU A 62 3.63 13.31 -4.81
CA LEU A 62 4.20 12.99 -6.12
C LEU A 62 4.79 11.58 -6.08
N LEU A 63 4.44 10.79 -7.08
CA LEU A 63 5.10 9.53 -7.35
C LEU A 63 6.26 9.73 -8.32
N SER A 64 7.44 9.18 -8.03
CA SER A 64 8.64 9.27 -8.87
C SER A 64 9.33 7.91 -8.99
N LEU A 65 9.98 7.68 -10.14
CA LEU A 65 10.81 6.49 -10.39
C LEU A 65 12.17 6.56 -9.67
N VAL A 66 12.63 7.78 -9.38
CA VAL A 66 13.95 8.06 -8.82
C VAL A 66 13.90 7.94 -7.29
N SER A 67 14.83 7.17 -6.72
CA SER A 67 14.93 6.92 -5.28
C SER A 67 15.46 8.13 -4.51
N PRO A 68 15.24 8.22 -3.18
CA PRO A 68 15.72 9.35 -2.40
C PRO A 68 17.25 9.44 -2.38
N LYS A 69 17.94 8.30 -2.60
CA LYS A 69 19.40 8.26 -2.72
C LYS A 69 19.89 8.87 -4.04
N GLU A 70 19.16 8.66 -5.13
CA GLU A 70 19.51 9.18 -6.45
C GLU A 70 19.24 10.68 -6.61
N TRP A 71 18.24 11.21 -5.90
CA TRP A 71 17.96 12.65 -5.89
C TRP A 71 19.03 13.49 -5.17
N GLY A 72 19.77 12.89 -4.24
CA GLY A 72 20.71 13.60 -3.39
C GLY A 72 20.04 14.60 -2.43
N PRO A 73 20.83 15.47 -1.77
CA PRO A 73 20.35 16.35 -0.70
C PRO A 73 19.46 17.51 -1.16
N SER A 74 19.41 17.82 -2.46
CA SER A 74 18.68 18.98 -3.02
C SER A 74 17.45 18.60 -3.86
N GLY A 75 16.85 17.44 -3.59
CA GLY A 75 15.62 17.03 -4.29
C GLY A 75 14.49 18.08 -4.15
N PRO A 76 13.61 18.24 -5.15
CA PRO A 76 12.55 19.25 -5.16
C PRO A 76 11.37 18.93 -4.22
N PHE A 77 11.59 18.11 -3.20
CA PHE A 77 10.56 17.56 -2.32
C PHE A 77 10.83 17.93 -0.87
N LYS A 78 9.76 18.09 -0.11
CA LYS A 78 9.80 18.38 1.33
C LYS A 78 10.25 17.16 2.12
N LYS A 79 9.73 15.97 1.79
CA LYS A 79 10.12 14.69 2.42
C LYS A 79 9.84 13.49 1.54
N PHE A 80 10.62 12.43 1.75
CA PHE A 80 10.28 11.08 1.31
C PHE A 80 9.19 10.50 2.22
N VAL A 81 8.19 9.85 1.61
CA VAL A 81 7.06 9.25 2.33
C VAL A 81 7.22 7.73 2.41
N ALA A 82 7.29 7.06 1.25
CA ALA A 82 7.35 5.60 1.18
C ALA A 82 7.85 5.11 -0.18
N ALA A 83 8.41 3.90 -0.22
CA ALA A 83 8.65 3.16 -1.45
C ALA A 83 7.44 2.26 -1.71
N VAL A 84 6.90 2.29 -2.93
CA VAL A 84 5.69 1.55 -3.29
C VAL A 84 5.90 0.81 -4.61
N GLN A 85 5.32 -0.38 -4.73
CA GLN A 85 5.34 -1.18 -5.94
C GLN A 85 3.91 -1.33 -6.49
N LEU A 86 3.76 -1.20 -7.81
CA LEU A 86 2.49 -1.49 -8.47
C LEU A 86 2.35 -3.00 -8.67
N LEU A 87 1.27 -3.58 -8.15
CA LEU A 87 0.95 -5.00 -8.29
C LEU A 87 0.10 -5.27 -9.54
N ALA A 88 -0.03 -6.54 -9.91
CA ALA A 88 -0.75 -6.97 -11.11
C ALA A 88 -2.26 -6.66 -11.09
N ASP A 89 -2.83 -6.52 -9.89
CA ASP A 89 -4.21 -6.11 -9.66
C ASP A 89 -4.40 -4.57 -9.70
N HIS A 90 -3.40 -3.83 -10.21
CA HIS A 90 -3.36 -2.36 -10.23
C HIS A 90 -3.45 -1.71 -8.85
N THR A 91 -3.19 -2.47 -7.79
CA THR A 91 -3.06 -1.94 -6.44
C THR A 91 -1.60 -1.63 -6.11
N TRP A 92 -1.42 -0.76 -5.14
CA TRP A 92 -0.10 -0.39 -4.67
C TRP A 92 0.22 -1.10 -3.36
N LYS A 93 1.49 -1.45 -3.19
CA LYS A 93 2.02 -2.05 -1.96
C LYS A 93 3.25 -1.28 -1.50
N GLU A 94 3.28 -0.90 -0.23
CA GLU A 94 4.47 -0.36 0.42
C GLU A 94 5.53 -1.46 0.58
N LEU A 95 6.79 -1.11 0.25
CA LEU A 95 7.96 -1.98 0.34
C LEU A 95 8.71 -1.82 1.66
#